data_AF-A0A960EZX2-F1
#
_entry.id   AF-A0A960EZX2-F1
#
_cell.length_a   1.000
_cell.length_b   1.000
_cell.length_c   1.000
_cell.angle_alpha   90.00
_cell.angle_beta   90.00
_cell.angle_gamma   90.00
#
_symmetry.space_group_name_H-M   'P 1'
#
loop_
_entity.id
_entity.type
_entity.pdbx_description
1 polymer ?
#
loop_
_entity_poly.entity_id
_entity_poly.type
_entity_poly.pdbx_seq_one_letter_code
_entity_poly.pdbx_strand_id
1 'polypeptide(L)'
;MFETIGGLPAHPLMVHIPVVLLPLATIGIIAMTIRPRLIPHFGWLTVVLGGIGFVGTVLAAGTGEELEDSYRAAGYQISDTLKDHGELGETVRLLAALFFVVLLAWMLFTRWRNKAGEEAATAKVRKPKQIALVLAIAAILTGAVATVTMTLTAHNGAKSVWEQD
;
A
#
# COMPACT_ATOMS: atom_id res chain seq x y z
N MET A 1 -16.04 -1.44 16.76
CA MET A 1 -16.31 -2.90 16.95
C MET A 1 -15.04 -3.75 16.80
N PHE A 2 -13.86 -3.13 16.67
CA PHE A 2 -12.56 -3.81 16.71
C PHE A 2 -11.62 -3.05 17.65
N GLU A 3 -12.06 -2.72 18.87
CA GLU A 3 -11.19 -2.03 19.83
C GLU A 3 -10.06 -2.94 20.32
N THR A 4 -10.38 -4.23 20.53
CA THR A 4 -9.41 -5.22 21.01
C THR A 4 -9.50 -6.57 20.31
N ILE A 5 -8.37 -7.26 20.19
CA ILE A 5 -8.25 -8.63 19.69
C ILE A 5 -7.39 -9.39 20.71
N GLY A 6 -7.94 -10.44 21.32
CA GLY A 6 -7.24 -11.22 22.34
C GLY A 6 -6.83 -10.39 23.56
N GLY A 7 -7.57 -9.32 23.88
CA GLY A 7 -7.28 -8.41 25.00
C GLY A 7 -6.25 -7.31 24.70
N LEU A 8 -5.72 -7.25 23.47
CA LEU A 8 -4.79 -6.20 23.03
C LEU A 8 -5.48 -5.22 22.07
N PRO A 9 -5.05 -3.94 22.00
CA PRO A 9 -5.54 -3.01 20.99
C PRO A 9 -5.41 -3.59 19.59
N ALA A 10 -6.44 -3.45 18.75
CA ALA A 10 -6.42 -4.04 17.41
C ALA A 10 -5.44 -3.34 16.47
N HIS A 11 -5.21 -2.03 16.65
CA HIS A 11 -4.40 -1.21 15.75
C HIS A 11 -2.97 -1.76 15.54
N PRO A 12 -2.18 -2.09 16.59
CA PRO A 12 -0.89 -2.73 16.44
C PRO A 12 -0.93 -4.03 15.63
N LEU A 13 -2.02 -4.80 15.65
CA LEU A 13 -2.14 -6.01 14.84
C LEU A 13 -2.46 -5.67 13.38
N MET A 14 -3.38 -4.73 13.14
CA MET A 14 -3.81 -4.34 11.80
C MET A 14 -2.69 -3.70 10.98
N VAL A 15 -1.78 -2.94 11.61
CA VAL A 15 -0.64 -2.31 10.89
C VAL A 15 0.33 -3.31 10.28
N HIS A 16 0.41 -4.56 10.77
CA HIS A 16 1.30 -5.58 10.18
C HIS A 16 0.91 -5.91 8.74
N ILE A 17 -0.38 -5.82 8.40
CA ILE A 17 -0.89 -6.13 7.06
C ILE A 17 -0.27 -5.19 6.01
N PRO A 18 -0.47 -3.86 6.06
CA PRO A 18 0.13 -2.96 5.08
C PRO A 18 1.66 -2.92 5.18
N VAL A 19 2.22 -3.00 6.40
CA VAL A 19 3.68 -2.97 6.63
C VAL A 19 4.41 -4.07 5.90
N VAL A 20 3.82 -5.27 5.80
CA VAL A 20 4.42 -6.39 5.07
C VAL A 20 4.03 -6.40 3.60
N LEU A 21 2.76 -6.16 3.29
CA LEU A 21 2.23 -6.45 1.96
C LEU A 21 2.52 -5.36 0.93
N LEU A 22 2.52 -4.08 1.30
CA LEU A 22 2.83 -2.99 0.36
C LEU A 22 4.28 -3.05 -0.15
N PRO A 23 5.31 -3.28 0.71
CA PRO A 23 6.68 -3.45 0.24
C PRO A 23 6.84 -4.71 -0.62
N LEU A 24 6.23 -5.83 -0.22
CA LEU A 24 6.29 -7.07 -1.01
C LEU A 24 5.65 -6.92 -2.40
N ALA A 25 4.50 -6.25 -2.48
CA ALA A 25 3.87 -5.95 -3.77
C ALA A 25 4.74 -5.02 -4.63
N THR A 26 5.37 -4.01 -4.01
CA THR A 26 6.32 -3.10 -4.69
C THR A 26 7.53 -3.86 -5.24
N ILE A 27 8.12 -4.76 -4.46
CA ILE A 27 9.21 -5.64 -4.91
C ILE A 27 8.73 -6.55 -6.05
N GLY A 28 7.51 -7.08 -5.97
CA GLY A 28 6.91 -7.91 -7.00
C GLY A 28 6.83 -7.21 -8.37
N ILE A 29 6.33 -5.97 -8.40
CA ILE A 29 6.26 -5.20 -9.65
C ILE A 29 7.65 -4.85 -10.19
N ILE A 30 8.61 -4.52 -9.32
CA ILE A 30 10.01 -4.29 -9.73
C ILE A 30 10.59 -5.56 -10.37
N ALA A 31 10.46 -6.71 -9.70
CA ALA A 31 10.96 -7.99 -10.19
C ALA A 31 10.36 -8.36 -11.54
N MET A 32 9.06 -8.16 -11.74
CA MET A 32 8.37 -8.42 -13.01
C MET A 32 8.73 -7.42 -14.11
N THR A 33 9.06 -6.17 -13.75
CA THR A 33 9.54 -5.16 -14.71
C THR A 33 10.93 -5.51 -15.22
N ILE A 34 11.83 -5.99 -14.34
CA ILE A 34 13.18 -6.45 -14.70
C ILE A 34 13.13 -7.80 -15.43
N ARG A 35 12.26 -8.72 -14.99
CA ARG A 35 12.10 -10.07 -15.55
C ARG A 35 10.65 -10.33 -15.95
N PRO A 36 10.23 -9.92 -17.17
CA PRO A 36 8.85 -10.11 -17.64
C PRO A 36 8.35 -11.56 -17.64
N ARG A 37 9.27 -12.53 -17.66
CA ARG A 37 8.99 -13.97 -17.53
C ARG A 37 8.27 -14.35 -16.23
N LEU A 38 8.35 -13.51 -15.20
CA LEU A 38 7.69 -13.72 -13.91
C LEU A 38 6.20 -13.36 -13.94
N ILE A 39 5.75 -12.54 -14.90
CA ILE A 39 4.38 -12.01 -14.96
C ILE A 39 3.30 -13.11 -14.97
N PRO A 40 3.42 -14.21 -15.75
CA PRO A 40 2.40 -15.25 -15.76
C PRO A 40 2.25 -15.99 -14.42
N HIS A 41 3.32 -16.06 -13.63
CA HIS A 41 3.35 -16.82 -12.37
C HIS A 41 3.01 -15.94 -11.16
N PHE A 42 3.54 -14.72 -11.10
CA PHE A 42 3.47 -13.86 -9.93
C PHE A 42 2.59 -12.62 -10.11
N GLY A 43 2.15 -12.30 -11.33
CA GLY A 43 1.41 -11.07 -11.61
C GLY A 43 0.15 -10.89 -10.77
N TRP A 44 -0.70 -11.92 -10.73
CA TRP A 44 -1.92 -11.87 -9.90
C TRP A 44 -1.63 -11.96 -8.41
N LEU A 45 -0.59 -12.69 -8.00
CA LEU A 45 -0.16 -12.70 -6.60
C LEU A 45 0.24 -11.29 -6.16
N THR A 46 1.06 -10.57 -6.94
CA THR A 46 1.46 -9.19 -6.63
C THR A 46 0.26 -8.24 -6.54
N VAL A 47 -0.73 -8.36 -7.45
CA VAL A 47 -1.97 -7.57 -7.38
C VAL A 47 -2.76 -7.87 -6.12
N VAL A 48 -2.91 -9.15 -5.76
CA VAL A 48 -3.62 -9.55 -4.53
C VAL A 48 -2.90 -9.02 -3.29
N LEU A 49 -1.57 -9.13 -3.22
CA LEU A 49 -0.78 -8.57 -2.12
C LEU A 49 -0.97 -7.06 -2.03
N GLY A 50 -0.93 -6.33 -3.15
CA GLY A 50 -1.19 -4.89 -3.18
C GLY A 50 -2.61 -4.53 -2.74
N GLY A 51 -3.60 -5.31 -3.15
CA GLY A 51 -5.01 -5.11 -2.78
C GLY A 51 -5.26 -5.37 -1.30
N ILE A 52 -4.74 -6.47 -0.75
CA ILE A 52 -4.85 -6.77 0.69
C ILE A 52 -4.05 -5.73 1.49
N GLY A 53 -2.87 -5.30 1.00
CA GLY A 53 -2.11 -4.22 1.61
C GLY A 53 -2.90 -2.92 1.70
N PHE A 54 -3.59 -2.52 0.62
CA PHE A 54 -4.49 -1.37 0.63
C PHE A 54 -5.67 -1.56 1.59
N VAL A 55 -6.36 -2.69 1.58
CA VAL A 55 -7.43 -2.94 2.57
C VAL A 55 -6.88 -2.88 4.01
N GLY A 56 -5.66 -3.37 4.21
CA GLY A 56 -4.94 -3.29 5.48
C GLY A 56 -4.71 -1.85 5.96
N THR A 57 -4.42 -0.89 5.07
CA THR A 57 -4.29 0.54 5.47
C THR A 57 -5.62 1.12 5.92
N VAL A 58 -6.73 0.74 5.29
CA VAL A 58 -8.09 1.16 5.70
C VAL A 58 -8.42 0.62 7.10
N LEU A 59 -8.13 -0.66 7.35
CA LEU A 59 -8.36 -1.29 8.66
C LEU A 59 -7.44 -0.70 9.75
N ALA A 60 -6.18 -0.45 9.43
CA ALA A 60 -5.23 0.16 10.35
C ALA A 60 -5.64 1.59 10.71
N ALA A 61 -6.08 2.40 9.74
CA ALA A 61 -6.59 3.75 9.99
C ALA A 61 -7.82 3.72 10.91
N GLY A 62 -8.82 2.91 10.57
CA GLY A 62 -10.05 2.83 11.39
C GLY A 62 -9.81 2.35 12.82
N THR A 63 -8.96 1.36 13.01
CA THR A 63 -8.59 0.89 14.37
C THR A 63 -7.69 1.88 15.11
N GLY A 64 -6.93 2.72 14.39
CA GLY A 64 -6.10 3.78 14.97
C GLY A 64 -6.95 4.95 15.47
N GLU A 65 -7.95 5.36 14.69
CA GLU A 65 -8.95 6.35 15.07
C GLU A 65 -9.74 5.90 16.32
N GLU A 66 -10.24 4.66 16.34
CA GLU A 66 -10.91 4.08 17.53
C GLU A 66 -9.99 4.10 18.78
N LEU A 67 -8.68 3.84 18.61
CA LEU A 67 -7.71 3.87 19.70
C LEU A 67 -7.44 5.30 20.20
N GLU A 68 -7.26 6.27 19.30
CA GLU A 68 -7.08 7.67 19.65
C GLU A 68 -8.28 8.22 20.41
N ASP A 69 -9.50 7.90 19.95
CA ASP A 69 -10.75 8.28 20.63
C ASP A 69 -10.81 7.70 22.06
N SER A 70 -10.36 6.46 22.26
CA SER A 70 -10.31 5.85 23.60
C SER A 70 -9.34 6.59 24.54
N TYR A 71 -8.20 7.06 24.02
CA TYR A 71 -7.24 7.86 24.78
C TYR A 71 -7.82 9.23 25.14
N ARG A 72 -8.49 9.89 24.19
CA ARG A 72 -9.19 11.16 24.44
C ARG A 72 -10.27 11.00 25.50
N ALA A 73 -11.08 9.94 25.42
CA ALA A 73 -12.14 9.65 26.39
C ALA A 73 -11.59 9.37 27.81
N ALA A 74 -10.39 8.80 27.91
CA ALA A 74 -9.70 8.57 29.17
C ALA A 74 -8.95 9.82 29.69
N GLY A 75 -9.00 10.95 28.98
CA GLY A 75 -8.41 12.23 29.40
C GLY A 75 -6.92 12.39 29.07
N TYR A 76 -6.36 11.52 28.23
CA TYR A 76 -4.98 11.66 27.75
C TYR A 76 -4.86 12.80 26.74
N GLN A 77 -3.75 13.52 26.79
CA GLN A 77 -3.38 14.46 25.74
C GLN A 77 -2.73 13.71 24.57
N ILE A 78 -3.10 14.08 23.35
CA ILE A 78 -2.52 13.52 22.13
C ILE A 78 -1.30 14.37 21.78
N SER A 79 -0.12 13.76 21.75
CA SER A 79 1.12 14.46 21.38
C SER A 79 1.12 14.86 19.91
N ASP A 80 1.91 15.87 19.57
CA ASP A 80 2.10 16.30 18.17
C ASP A 80 2.67 15.15 17.32
N THR A 81 3.58 14.33 17.88
CA THR A 81 4.12 13.14 17.20
C THR A 81 3.03 12.12 16.86
N LEU A 82 2.08 11.88 17.76
CA LEU A 82 0.95 10.97 17.52
C LEU A 82 -0.02 11.54 16.47
N LYS A 83 -0.24 12.85 16.49
CA LYS A 83 -1.03 13.53 15.44
C LYS A 83 -0.37 13.40 14.06
N ASP A 84 0.94 13.63 13.98
CA ASP A 84 1.73 13.46 12.75
C ASP A 84 1.68 12.00 12.26
N HIS A 85 1.68 11.03 13.17
CA HIS A 85 1.47 9.61 12.83
C HIS A 85 0.12 9.39 12.14
N GLY A 86 -0.97 9.95 12.69
CA GLY A 86 -2.30 9.86 12.08
C GLY A 86 -2.36 10.50 10.69
N GLU A 87 -1.83 11.72 10.53
CA GLU A 87 -1.82 12.44 9.25
C GLU A 87 -0.99 11.72 8.17
N LEU A 88 0.17 11.17 8.54
CA LEU A 88 0.94 10.33 7.63
C LEU A 88 0.23 9.01 7.32
N GLY A 89 -0.45 8.41 8.30
CA GLY A 89 -1.27 7.21 8.11
C GLY A 89 -2.37 7.40 7.06
N GLU A 90 -3.05 8.54 7.07
CA GLU A 90 -4.02 8.89 6.04
C GLU A 90 -3.35 9.05 4.67
N THR A 91 -2.18 9.68 4.62
CA THR A 91 -1.39 9.80 3.40
C THR A 91 -1.01 8.42 2.85
N VAL A 92 -0.61 7.48 3.70
CA VAL A 92 -0.33 6.08 3.32
C VAL A 92 -1.58 5.41 2.74
N ARG A 93 -2.76 5.64 3.33
CA ARG A 93 -4.03 5.09 2.82
C ARG A 93 -4.29 5.51 1.38
N LEU A 94 -4.15 6.80 1.09
CA LEU A 94 -4.33 7.34 -0.26
C LEU A 94 -3.26 6.83 -1.25
N LEU A 95 -2.00 6.80 -0.83
CA LEU A 95 -0.90 6.29 -1.66
C LEU A 95 -1.06 4.79 -1.96
N ALA A 96 -1.50 4.00 -0.98
CA ALA A 96 -1.76 2.57 -1.15
C ALA A 96 -2.92 2.32 -2.12
N ALA A 97 -3.99 3.13 -2.04
CA ALA A 97 -5.10 3.08 -3.00
C ALA A 97 -4.62 3.37 -4.42
N LEU A 98 -3.85 4.45 -4.59
CA LEU A 98 -3.27 4.84 -5.88
C LEU A 98 -2.35 3.75 -6.43
N PHE A 99 -1.44 3.25 -5.59
CA PHE A 99 -0.54 2.16 -5.95
C PHE A 99 -1.32 0.93 -6.43
N PHE A 100 -2.34 0.49 -5.69
CA PHE A 100 -3.16 -0.66 -6.07
C PHE A 100 -3.87 -0.45 -7.41
N VAL A 101 -4.48 0.72 -7.63
CA VAL A 101 -5.16 1.03 -8.90
C VAL A 101 -4.18 1.01 -10.07
N VAL A 102 -3.01 1.65 -9.93
CA VAL A 102 -2.00 1.70 -11.00
C VAL A 102 -1.39 0.32 -11.25
N LEU A 103 -1.13 -0.46 -10.20
CA LEU A 103 -0.66 -1.85 -10.29
C LEU A 103 -1.67 -2.74 -11.01
N LEU A 104 -2.95 -2.64 -10.67
CA LEU A 104 -4.02 -3.39 -11.32
C LEU A 104 -4.14 -2.99 -12.80
N ALA A 105 -4.12 -1.68 -13.10
CA ALA A 105 -4.15 -1.17 -14.47
C ALA A 105 -2.95 -1.70 -15.29
N TRP A 106 -1.74 -1.67 -14.72
CA TRP A 106 -0.55 -2.24 -15.33
C TRP A 106 -0.72 -3.74 -15.62
N MET A 107 -1.22 -4.51 -14.66
CA MET A 107 -1.38 -5.96 -14.79
C MET A 107 -2.41 -6.32 -15.86
N LEU A 108 -3.58 -5.67 -15.83
CA LEU A 108 -4.64 -5.86 -16.82
C LEU A 108 -4.17 -5.50 -18.22
N PHE A 109 -3.52 -4.34 -18.38
CA PHE A 109 -3.01 -3.88 -19.66
C PHE A 109 -1.92 -4.79 -20.22
N THR A 110 -0.95 -5.18 -19.38
CA THR A 110 0.15 -6.07 -19.78
C THR A 110 -0.37 -7.46 -20.15
N ARG A 111 -1.33 -8.01 -19.40
CA ARG A 111 -1.94 -9.30 -19.71
C ARG A 111 -2.76 -9.26 -21.01
N TRP A 112 -3.53 -8.19 -21.22
CA TRP A 112 -4.26 -7.99 -22.48
C TRP A 112 -3.28 -7.94 -23.67
N ARG A 113 -2.22 -7.13 -23.59
CA ARG A 113 -1.21 -7.00 -24.65
C ARG A 113 -0.55 -8.35 -24.96
N ASN A 114 -0.13 -9.09 -23.93
CA ASN A 114 0.52 -10.39 -24.10
C ASN A 114 -0.41 -11.43 -24.74
N LYS A 115 -1.72 -11.37 -24.46
CA LYS A 115 -2.72 -12.27 -25.07
C LYS A 115 -3.09 -11.87 -26.50
N ALA A 116 -3.19 -10.57 -26.78
CA ALA A 116 -3.55 -10.05 -28.10
C ALA A 116 -2.42 -10.26 -29.13
N GLY A 117 -1.16 -10.26 -28.68
CA GLY A 117 0.00 -10.24 -29.57
C GLY A 117 0.32 -8.83 -30.07
N GLU A 118 1.54 -8.64 -30.60
CA GLU A 118 2.07 -7.31 -30.94
C GLU A 118 1.32 -6.63 -32.11
N GLU A 119 0.94 -7.38 -33.14
CA GLU A 119 0.18 -6.81 -34.29
C GLU A 119 -1.21 -6.30 -33.86
N ALA A 120 -1.99 -7.13 -33.17
CA ALA A 120 -3.34 -6.74 -32.74
C ALA A 120 -3.31 -5.62 -31.69
N ALA A 121 -2.29 -5.60 -30.81
CA ALA A 121 -2.14 -4.55 -29.82
C ALA A 121 -1.78 -3.19 -30.47
N THR A 122 -0.88 -3.18 -31.45
CA THR A 122 -0.49 -1.95 -32.15
C THR A 122 -1.59 -1.42 -33.09
N ALA A 123 -2.44 -2.30 -33.61
CA ALA A 123 -3.64 -1.90 -34.36
C ALA A 123 -4.68 -1.17 -33.50
N LYS A 124 -4.81 -1.53 -32.20
CA LYS A 124 -5.81 -0.94 -31.30
C LYS A 124 -5.30 0.26 -30.50
N VAL A 125 -4.02 0.27 -30.13
CA VAL A 125 -3.44 1.28 -29.23
C VAL A 125 -2.09 1.75 -29.77
N ARG A 126 -1.86 3.06 -29.80
CA ARG A 126 -0.59 3.64 -30.22
C ARG A 126 0.50 3.38 -29.18
N LYS A 127 1.61 2.75 -29.59
CA LYS A 127 2.80 2.47 -28.75
C LYS A 127 2.49 1.69 -27.45
N PRO A 128 1.91 0.48 -27.51
CA PRO A 128 1.47 -0.28 -26.34
C PRO A 128 2.63 -0.63 -25.39
N LYS A 129 3.87 -0.79 -25.91
CA LYS A 129 5.06 -1.01 -25.07
C LYS A 129 5.39 0.18 -24.16
N GLN A 130 5.22 1.41 -24.66
CA GLN A 130 5.49 2.61 -23.86
C GLN A 130 4.43 2.80 -22.78
N ILE A 131 3.16 2.53 -23.08
CA ILE A 131 2.09 2.58 -22.08
C ILE A 131 2.34 1.57 -20.96
N ALA A 132 2.68 0.32 -21.30
CA ALA A 132 3.02 -0.68 -20.29
C ALA A 132 4.20 -0.26 -19.42
N LEU A 133 5.24 0.36 -20.01
CA LEU A 133 6.40 0.86 -19.29
C LEU A 133 6.03 2.03 -18.35
N VAL A 134 5.24 3.00 -18.83
CA VAL A 134 4.78 4.14 -18.02
C VAL A 134 3.93 3.66 -16.84
N LEU A 135 3.01 2.73 -17.07
CA LEU A 135 2.22 2.13 -15.99
C LEU A 135 3.09 1.37 -14.98
N ALA A 136 4.12 0.65 -15.45
CA ALA A 136 5.06 -0.04 -14.57
C ALA A 136 5.85 0.96 -13.70
N ILE A 137 6.39 2.02 -14.31
CA ILE A 137 7.13 3.07 -13.60
C ILE A 137 6.21 3.77 -12.60
N ALA A 138 4.99 4.13 -12.99
CA ALA A 138 4.02 4.75 -12.09
C ALA A 138 3.68 3.84 -10.90
N ALA A 139 3.47 2.53 -11.12
CA ALA A 139 3.24 1.57 -10.05
C ALA A 139 4.46 1.46 -9.12
N ILE A 140 5.68 1.41 -9.66
CA ILE A 140 6.91 1.34 -8.87
C ILE A 140 7.07 2.60 -8.01
N LEU A 141 6.91 3.78 -8.60
CA LEU A 141 7.06 5.05 -7.89
C LEU A 141 6.00 5.21 -6.79
N THR A 142 4.73 4.95 -7.10
CA THR A 142 3.65 5.03 -6.11
C THR A 142 3.83 4.03 -4.98
N GLY A 143 4.21 2.78 -5.27
CA GLY A 143 4.51 1.76 -4.25
C GLY A 143 5.73 2.09 -3.40
N ALA A 144 6.79 2.64 -4.00
CA ALA A 144 7.98 3.08 -3.28
C ALA A 144 7.67 4.26 -2.35
N VAL A 145 6.95 5.27 -2.84
CA VAL A 145 6.52 6.42 -2.03
C VAL A 145 5.60 5.95 -0.89
N ALA A 146 4.62 5.09 -1.16
CA ALA A 146 3.77 4.49 -0.13
C ALA A 146 4.59 3.78 0.96
N THR A 147 5.59 2.98 0.56
CA THR A 147 6.46 2.24 1.48
C THR A 147 7.30 3.17 2.36
N VAL A 148 7.88 4.23 1.77
CA VAL A 148 8.67 5.22 2.51
C VAL A 148 7.79 5.99 3.49
N THR A 149 6.65 6.53 3.04
CA THR A 149 5.71 7.26 3.91
C THR A 149 5.18 6.36 5.03
N MET A 150 4.94 5.08 4.76
CA MET A 150 4.54 4.10 5.78
C MET A 150 5.65 3.86 6.81
N THR A 151 6.91 3.84 6.38
CA THR A 151 8.05 3.71 7.31
C THR A 151 8.14 4.94 8.23
N LEU A 152 7.93 6.14 7.68
CA LEU A 152 7.89 7.38 8.47
C LEU A 152 6.70 7.38 9.44
N THR A 153 5.53 6.94 8.99
CA THR A 153 4.34 6.75 9.82
C THR A 153 4.66 5.83 11.00
N ALA A 154 5.25 4.66 10.73
CA ALA A 154 5.63 3.70 11.76
C ALA A 154 6.68 4.25 12.74
N HIS A 155 7.64 5.04 12.25
CA HIS A 155 8.64 5.69 13.10
C HIS A 155 7.99 6.69 14.07
N ASN A 156 7.07 7.54 13.59
CA ASN A 156 6.33 8.46 14.46
C ASN A 156 5.46 7.72 15.47
N GLY A 157 4.79 6.64 15.04
CA GLY A 157 4.01 5.79 15.95
C GLY A 157 4.86 5.21 17.06
N ALA A 158 6.05 4.67 16.73
CA ALA A 158 7.01 4.21 17.74
C ALA A 158 7.44 5.37 18.65
N LYS A 159 7.85 6.51 18.08
CA LYS A 159 8.31 7.67 18.86
C LYS A 159 7.26 8.15 19.86
N SER A 160 5.98 8.19 19.50
CA SER A 160 4.89 8.61 20.40
C SER A 160 4.76 7.76 21.68
N VAL A 161 5.24 6.51 21.66
CA VAL A 161 5.19 5.61 22.82
C VAL A 161 6.42 5.78 23.73
N TRP A 162 7.55 6.22 23.16
CA TRP A 162 8.84 6.28 23.86
C TRP A 162 9.33 7.69 24.15
N GLU A 163 8.69 8.73 23.59
CA GLU A 163 8.95 10.10 23.99
C GLU A 163 8.51 10.28 25.45
N GLN A 164 9.47 10.67 26.29
CA GLN A 164 9.18 11.08 27.65
C GLN A 164 8.76 12.54 27.59
N ASP A 165 7.60 12.86 28.16
CA ASP A 165 7.23 14.24 28.49
C ASP A 165 8.25 14.87 29.47
#